data_AF-G0SHB2-F1
#
_entry.id   AF-G0SHB2-F1
#
_cell.length_a   1.000
_cell.length_b   1.000
_cell.length_c   1.000
_cell.angle_alpha   90.00
_cell.angle_beta   90.00
_cell.angle_gamma   90.00
#
_symmetry.space_group_name_H-M   'P 1'
#
loop_
_entity.id
_entity.type
_entity.pdbx_description
1 polymer ?
#
loop_
_entity_poly.entity_id
_entity_poly.type
_entity_poly.pdbx_seq_one_letter_code
_entity_poly.pdbx_strand_id
1 'polypeptide(L)'
;MPALRSMAAAMAAAALVGHSYATEVSLPPCLDPFKPFVYAGCYKDLGNPQLLPYRSSAPSEDMTVEKCVAECKGNGYRYAGLVYYGICYCGATVRGPEADESECSFPCNGDKSENCGGNNHFSVWQDPTFQATEEVTIEHYDPIGCWTDDSPYGRALVYKQDHIPSSEMTTEKCLQACRDGGFPFAGTEYSGECWCGVVIGNGTHAAPESECNMPCHGDNSQTCGGPSRLSLYAADELLSLEPCGYVPPAESSSSSTAAPSSTSTEAPEPSSTFPPEETSSTVEEPTTTPEPTTTPPPTTSKSSTTTSTTSSVCTTTTVIPPTCEYKCGKWCSNPLPDWKDQKTCSQAWASCTLQIASCFLTASWPDVLDCFDFSEWCSDVSRACGKIHHKHDFIKQHPPKGGNPAVTKTITVPCATPTSTKTSSTSTSTVVPTPTNICTQPSNPVGGIPFPIVTCNDVSKDWPTYPFKKFDHPDTKMCKRYQRNKVSTACADACKDQYEDCIKVYAEGCRQKKNTGPRDLLAVSSNSQQLGSLGKRTFYQWTDDYMTAVRKCEKQLSDCLKLNNKIDGNKKCPSFGHY
;
A
#
# COMPACT_ATOMS: atom_id res chain seq x y z
N MET A 1 -17.74 70.25 18.49
CA MET A 1 -16.57 70.83 19.19
C MET A 1 -16.01 69.77 20.14
N PRO A 2 -14.67 69.73 20.26
CA PRO A 2 -13.82 68.55 20.52
C PRO A 2 -13.60 68.38 22.04
N ALA A 3 -12.95 67.33 22.56
CA ALA A 3 -11.51 67.14 22.58
C ALA A 3 -11.20 65.79 23.28
N LEU A 4 -10.46 64.87 22.65
CA LEU A 4 -8.99 64.78 22.62
C LEU A 4 -8.31 64.54 23.98
N ARG A 5 -7.75 63.34 24.12
CA ARG A 5 -6.39 62.99 24.62
C ARG A 5 -6.18 61.51 24.22
N SER A 6 -5.50 61.14 23.12
CA SER A 6 -4.03 61.15 22.86
C SER A 6 -3.20 60.70 24.06
N MET A 7 -2.21 59.81 23.99
CA MET A 7 -1.51 59.04 22.95
C MET A 7 -0.54 58.08 23.68
N ALA A 8 0.04 57.11 22.96
CA ALA A 8 1.14 56.19 23.34
C ALA A 8 0.71 54.98 24.20
N ALA A 9 1.04 53.73 23.88
CA ALA A 9 2.26 53.25 23.22
C ALA A 9 1.99 52.16 22.17
N ALA A 10 2.59 52.34 20.99
CA ALA A 10 2.93 51.26 20.08
C ALA A 10 4.35 50.76 20.40
N MET A 11 4.62 49.51 20.02
CA MET A 11 5.90 48.78 20.08
C MET A 11 6.18 47.99 21.37
N ALA A 12 5.71 46.74 21.37
CA ALA A 12 6.51 45.56 21.76
C ALA A 12 5.73 44.29 21.39
N ALA A 13 5.70 43.95 20.09
CA ALA A 13 5.25 42.63 19.63
C ALA A 13 6.13 42.18 18.46
N ALA A 14 7.44 42.15 18.70
CA ALA A 14 8.42 41.49 17.84
C ALA A 14 9.37 40.71 18.77
N ALA A 15 8.94 39.50 19.12
CA ALA A 15 9.56 38.43 19.91
C ALA A 15 8.42 37.87 20.77
N LEU A 16 7.65 36.90 20.29
CA LEU A 16 8.07 35.52 20.16
C LEU A 16 7.41 34.92 18.92
N VAL A 17 8.17 34.81 17.82
CA VAL A 17 7.91 33.73 16.86
C VAL A 17 8.24 32.46 17.63
N GLY A 18 7.22 31.88 18.27
CA GLY A 18 7.29 30.49 18.68
C GLY A 18 7.66 29.72 17.43
N HIS A 19 8.86 29.13 17.43
CA HIS A 19 9.27 28.23 16.37
C HIS A 19 8.28 27.08 16.40
N SER A 20 7.31 27.12 15.50
CA SER A 20 6.50 25.96 15.16
C SER A 20 7.46 24.97 14.54
N TYR A 21 7.99 24.05 15.36
CA TYR A 21 8.61 22.86 14.80
C TYR A 21 7.48 22.07 14.15
N ALA A 22 7.52 21.99 12.83
CA ALA A 22 6.79 20.98 12.09
C ALA A 22 7.33 19.63 12.56
N THR A 23 6.61 18.96 13.45
CA THR A 23 6.92 17.58 13.81
C THR A 23 6.26 16.69 12.77
N GLU A 24 7.06 16.04 11.94
CA GLU A 24 6.62 14.86 11.20
C GLU A 24 6.02 13.88 12.22
N VAL A 25 4.78 13.47 12.00
CA VAL A 25 4.20 12.37 12.78
C VAL A 25 4.87 11.10 12.26
N SER A 26 5.93 10.67 12.95
CA SER A 26 6.61 9.39 12.64
C SER A 26 5.58 8.26 12.69
N LEU A 27 5.43 7.57 11.57
CA LEU A 27 4.68 6.33 11.49
C LEU A 27 5.43 5.24 12.28
N PRO A 28 4.72 4.31 12.91
CA PRO A 28 5.37 3.23 13.64
C PRO A 28 6.29 2.43 12.70
N PRO A 29 7.42 1.90 13.22
CA PRO A 29 8.31 1.06 12.43
C PRO A 29 7.59 -0.21 11.94
N CYS A 30 8.12 -0.82 10.88
CA CYS A 30 7.70 -2.15 10.42
C CYS A 30 7.64 -3.14 11.59
N LEU A 31 6.48 -3.78 11.81
CA LEU A 31 6.26 -4.72 12.93
C LEU A 31 6.62 -6.18 12.59
N ASP A 32 6.65 -6.52 11.29
CA ASP A 32 7.04 -7.83 10.79
C ASP A 32 8.50 -7.79 10.25
N PRO A 33 9.20 -8.94 10.15
CA PRO A 33 10.52 -9.00 9.55
C PRO A 33 10.44 -8.59 8.07
N PHE A 34 10.83 -7.34 7.78
CA PHE A 34 10.98 -6.83 6.43
C PHE A 34 12.31 -7.31 5.84
N LYS A 35 12.36 -7.61 4.53
CA LYS A 35 13.63 -7.98 3.87
C LYS A 35 14.65 -6.86 4.13
N PRO A 36 15.87 -7.18 4.59
CA PRO A 36 16.74 -6.17 5.18
C PRO A 36 17.12 -5.12 4.13
N PHE A 37 17.20 -3.87 4.58
CA PHE A 37 17.98 -2.91 3.82
C PHE A 37 19.39 -3.46 3.66
N VAL A 38 19.97 -3.29 2.49
CA VAL A 38 21.32 -3.73 2.18
C VAL A 38 22.28 -2.60 2.51
N TYR A 39 23.42 -2.91 3.12
CA TYR A 39 24.45 -1.91 3.36
C TYR A 39 24.90 -1.31 2.03
N ALA A 40 24.78 0.00 1.91
CA ALA A 40 25.06 0.77 0.70
C ALA A 40 26.44 1.46 0.74
N GLY A 41 27.11 1.44 1.91
CA GLY A 41 28.45 1.97 2.09
C GLY A 41 28.55 3.03 3.20
N CYS A 42 29.77 3.50 3.40
CA CYS A 42 30.09 4.63 4.27
C CYS A 42 30.04 5.94 3.48
N TYR A 43 29.34 6.96 3.98
CA TYR A 43 29.20 8.24 3.29
C TYR A 43 29.54 9.41 4.20
N LYS A 44 30.27 10.38 3.66
CA LYS A 44 30.60 11.61 4.40
C LYS A 44 29.46 12.61 4.31
N ASP A 45 29.03 13.11 5.45
CA ASP A 45 28.08 14.21 5.51
C ASP A 45 28.77 15.56 5.33
N LEU A 46 28.27 16.34 4.38
CA LEU A 46 28.77 17.68 4.06
C LEU A 46 28.01 18.77 4.82
N GLY A 47 26.93 18.42 5.52
CA GLY A 47 26.12 19.30 6.36
C GLY A 47 25.18 20.25 5.60
N ASN A 48 25.46 20.58 4.32
CA ASN A 48 24.53 21.34 3.48
C ASN A 48 24.70 21.02 1.97
N PRO A 49 23.74 20.30 1.34
CA PRO A 49 22.58 19.66 1.97
C PRO A 49 23.02 18.54 2.93
N GLN A 50 22.25 18.34 3.99
CA GLN A 50 22.40 17.18 4.89
C GLN A 50 22.34 15.88 4.08
N LEU A 51 23.22 14.92 4.37
CA LEU A 51 23.30 13.64 3.65
C LEU A 51 21.94 12.92 3.54
N LEU A 52 21.28 12.73 4.68
CA LEU A 52 19.93 12.20 4.83
C LEU A 52 19.11 13.23 5.62
N PRO A 53 18.05 13.82 5.04
CA PRO A 53 17.43 15.02 5.60
C PRO A 53 16.51 14.75 6.80
N TYR A 54 16.00 13.53 6.97
CA TYR A 54 15.12 13.20 8.10
C TYR A 54 15.93 12.70 9.28
N ARG A 55 15.82 13.33 10.44
CA ARG A 55 16.35 12.77 11.69
C ARG A 55 15.24 12.04 12.43
N SER A 56 15.44 10.76 12.71
CA SER A 56 14.51 9.97 13.53
C SER A 56 14.39 10.54 14.94
N SER A 57 13.20 10.37 15.52
CA SER A 57 12.91 10.73 16.92
C SER A 57 13.28 9.61 17.90
N ALA A 58 13.65 8.44 17.41
CA ALA A 58 13.97 7.29 18.24
C ALA A 58 15.23 7.53 19.08
N PRO A 59 15.26 7.00 20.32
CA PRO A 59 16.37 7.17 21.23
C PRO A 59 17.64 6.50 20.69
N SER A 60 18.75 7.24 20.68
CA SER A 60 20.05 6.73 20.24
C SER A 60 20.72 5.79 21.23
N GLU A 61 20.23 5.71 22.48
CA GLU A 61 20.86 4.98 23.59
C GLU A 61 20.78 3.45 23.45
N ASP A 62 19.82 2.97 22.66
CA ASP A 62 19.61 1.54 22.40
C ASP A 62 19.43 1.30 20.89
N MET A 63 19.98 2.17 20.05
CA MET A 63 19.82 2.07 18.60
C MET A 63 20.65 0.91 18.03
N THR A 64 20.04 0.15 17.12
CA THR A 64 20.68 -0.86 16.25
C THR A 64 20.40 -0.51 14.79
N VAL A 65 21.07 -1.19 13.87
CA VAL A 65 20.81 -1.07 12.44
C VAL A 65 19.35 -1.39 12.14
N GLU A 66 18.82 -2.49 12.69
CA GLU A 66 17.46 -2.98 12.47
C GLU A 66 16.41 -1.97 12.89
N LYS A 67 16.62 -1.30 14.02
CA LYS A 67 15.67 -0.29 14.52
C LYS A 67 15.57 0.90 13.58
N CYS A 68 16.70 1.38 13.07
CA CYS A 68 16.71 2.52 12.16
C CYS A 68 16.13 2.15 10.78
N VAL A 69 16.53 1.02 10.19
CA VAL A 69 15.97 0.59 8.90
C VAL A 69 14.46 0.34 9.00
N ALA A 70 13.98 -0.24 10.11
CA ALA A 70 12.57 -0.47 10.33
C ALA A 70 11.76 0.82 10.46
N GLU A 71 12.32 1.85 11.12
CA GLU A 71 11.69 3.17 11.22
C GLU A 71 11.69 3.89 9.88
N CYS A 72 12.82 3.93 9.17
CA CYS A 72 12.90 4.58 7.87
C CYS A 72 11.98 3.94 6.85
N LYS A 73 11.91 2.59 6.84
CA LYS A 73 10.96 1.85 6.02
C LYS A 73 9.51 2.14 6.39
N GLY A 74 9.20 2.17 7.69
CA GLY A 74 7.87 2.52 8.22
C GLY A 74 7.37 3.89 7.77
N ASN A 75 8.30 4.81 7.54
CA ASN A 75 8.03 6.15 7.08
C ASN A 75 8.22 6.34 5.57
N GLY A 76 8.39 5.25 4.80
CA GLY A 76 8.45 5.29 3.33
C GLY A 76 9.78 5.78 2.75
N TYR A 77 10.86 5.79 3.53
CA TYR A 77 12.18 6.21 3.04
C TYR A 77 12.95 5.06 2.39
N ARG A 78 13.64 5.37 1.29
CA ARG A 78 14.51 4.44 0.54
C ARG A 78 15.82 4.15 1.28
N TYR A 79 16.32 5.12 2.03
CA TYR A 79 17.60 5.03 2.74
C TYR A 79 17.41 5.26 4.24
N ALA A 80 18.19 4.50 5.00
CA ALA A 80 18.40 4.68 6.42
C ALA A 80 19.89 4.91 6.63
N GLY A 81 20.27 5.77 7.55
CA GLY A 81 21.67 6.00 7.87
C GLY A 81 21.86 6.24 9.34
N LEU A 82 22.95 5.70 9.88
CA LEU A 82 23.32 5.83 11.27
C LEU A 82 24.66 6.57 11.35
N VAL A 83 24.70 7.56 12.24
CA VAL A 83 25.88 8.37 12.54
C VAL A 83 26.11 8.39 14.04
N TYR A 84 27.36 8.56 14.47
CA TYR A 84 27.72 8.81 15.87
C TYR A 84 27.07 7.84 16.88
N TYR A 85 27.45 6.56 16.80
CA TYR A 85 26.99 5.49 17.70
C TYR A 85 25.50 5.11 17.63
N GLY A 86 24.73 5.68 16.70
CA GLY A 86 23.34 5.27 16.49
C GLY A 86 22.32 6.41 16.45
N ILE A 87 22.70 7.59 15.98
CA ILE A 87 21.72 8.61 15.59
C ILE A 87 21.17 8.23 14.23
N CYS A 88 19.88 7.89 14.18
CA CYS A 88 19.21 7.43 12.96
C CYS A 88 18.72 8.62 12.11
N TYR A 89 18.95 8.52 10.81
CA TYR A 89 18.43 9.41 9.79
C TYR A 89 17.83 8.61 8.64
N CYS A 90 16.88 9.21 7.92
CA CYS A 90 16.24 8.62 6.75
C CYS A 90 16.26 9.59 5.57
N GLY A 91 16.15 9.04 4.35
CA GLY A 91 16.10 9.87 3.15
C GLY A 91 15.62 9.10 1.93
N ALA A 92 15.16 9.85 0.93
CA ALA A 92 14.81 9.31 -0.38
C ALA A 92 16.03 9.18 -1.32
N THR A 93 17.09 9.94 -1.04
CA THR A 93 18.38 9.98 -1.77
C THR A 93 19.54 10.17 -0.79
N VAL A 94 20.75 9.77 -1.21
CA VAL A 94 22.02 9.98 -0.48
C VAL A 94 22.79 11.09 -1.15
N ARG A 95 23.09 12.18 -0.44
CA ARG A 95 23.65 13.43 -1.02
C ARG A 95 25.09 13.71 -0.57
N GLY A 96 26.00 12.76 -0.75
CA GLY A 96 27.39 12.90 -0.32
C GLY A 96 28.32 11.88 -0.96
N PRO A 97 29.64 12.13 -0.91
CA PRO A 97 30.61 11.20 -1.43
C PRO A 97 30.73 9.97 -0.54
N GLU A 98 30.96 8.83 -1.17
CA GLU A 98 31.40 7.61 -0.49
C GLU A 98 32.75 7.87 0.20
N ALA A 99 32.92 7.29 1.38
CA ALA A 99 34.09 7.42 2.25
C ALA A 99 34.68 6.03 2.54
N ASP A 100 35.86 6.01 3.15
CA ASP A 100 36.49 4.76 3.56
C ASP A 100 35.68 4.10 4.68
N GLU A 101 35.48 2.78 4.59
CA GLU A 101 34.72 2.00 5.58
C GLU A 101 35.25 2.14 7.02
N SER A 102 36.54 2.43 7.19
CA SER A 102 37.13 2.66 8.51
C SER A 102 36.58 3.91 9.21
N GLU A 103 36.07 4.89 8.46
CA GLU A 103 35.43 6.10 9.00
C GLU A 103 34.02 5.81 9.54
N CYS A 104 33.42 4.67 9.17
CA CYS A 104 32.10 4.21 9.64
C CYS A 104 32.20 3.03 10.62
N SER A 105 33.15 3.09 11.56
CA SER A 105 33.48 1.98 12.48
C SER A 105 32.96 2.14 13.90
N PHE A 106 32.13 3.15 14.19
CA PHE A 106 31.62 3.36 15.55
C PHE A 106 30.55 2.31 15.85
N PRO A 107 30.66 1.57 16.96
CA PRO A 107 29.70 0.52 17.27
C PRO A 107 28.35 1.10 17.66
N CYS A 108 27.25 0.44 17.29
CA CYS A 108 25.91 0.86 17.68
C CYS A 108 25.73 0.83 19.21
N ASN A 109 24.85 1.68 19.74
CA ASN A 109 24.59 1.74 21.17
C ASN A 109 23.79 0.53 21.70
N GLY A 110 22.82 0.06 20.92
CA GLY A 110 21.99 -1.11 21.25
C GLY A 110 22.66 -2.45 20.92
N ASP A 111 23.56 -2.49 19.92
CA ASP A 111 24.33 -3.69 19.58
C ASP A 111 25.78 -3.34 19.23
N LYS A 112 26.73 -3.77 20.06
CA LYS A 112 28.16 -3.46 19.87
C LYS A 112 28.82 -4.28 18.76
N SER A 113 28.13 -5.24 18.16
CA SER A 113 28.60 -6.02 17.02
C SER A 113 28.34 -5.37 15.66
N GLU A 114 27.51 -4.31 15.64
CA GLU A 114 27.15 -3.56 14.44
C GLU A 114 27.85 -2.21 14.37
N ASN A 115 28.05 -1.71 13.14
CA ASN A 115 28.59 -0.38 12.88
C ASN A 115 27.46 0.63 12.63
N CYS A 116 27.51 1.77 13.32
CA CYS A 116 26.55 2.86 13.28
C CYS A 116 27.21 4.19 12.90
N GLY A 117 27.95 4.17 11.81
CA GLY A 117 28.65 5.32 11.25
C GLY A 117 29.89 5.71 12.02
N GLY A 118 30.20 7.00 12.02
CA GLY A 118 31.35 7.58 12.69
C GLY A 118 31.17 9.07 12.94
N ASN A 119 32.27 9.80 13.05
CA ASN A 119 32.23 11.24 13.23
C ASN A 119 31.92 11.94 11.89
N ASN A 120 30.68 12.41 11.71
CA ASN A 120 30.15 12.97 10.45
C ASN A 120 30.22 12.01 9.24
N HIS A 121 30.27 10.71 9.50
CA HIS A 121 30.20 9.67 8.48
C HIS A 121 29.03 8.74 8.80
N PHE A 122 28.21 8.46 7.80
CA PHE A 122 27.03 7.65 7.91
C PHE A 122 27.32 6.27 7.35
N SER A 123 27.10 5.24 8.16
CA SER A 123 26.78 3.93 7.60
C SER A 123 25.41 4.07 6.97
N VAL A 124 25.26 3.78 5.68
CA VAL A 124 23.99 3.90 4.96
C VAL A 124 23.50 2.54 4.53
N TRP A 125 22.21 2.31 4.69
CA TRP A 125 21.51 1.14 4.20
C TRP A 125 20.43 1.55 3.22
N GLN A 126 20.23 0.75 2.19
CA GLN A 126 19.27 0.98 1.12
C GLN A 126 18.22 -0.11 1.10
N ASP A 127 16.97 0.30 0.90
CA ASP A 127 15.88 -0.59 0.56
C ASP A 127 15.93 -0.96 -0.94
N PRO A 128 16.19 -2.22 -1.30
CA PRO A 128 16.24 -2.64 -2.70
C PRO A 128 14.86 -2.76 -3.36
N THR A 129 13.76 -2.57 -2.61
CA THR A 129 12.39 -2.72 -3.13
C THR A 129 11.88 -1.47 -3.83
N PHE A 130 12.61 -0.36 -3.77
CA PHE A 130 12.32 0.79 -4.57
C PHE A 130 12.87 0.63 -5.99
N GLN A 131 12.13 1.09 -7.01
CA GLN A 131 12.62 1.08 -8.39
C GLN A 131 13.80 2.04 -8.59
N ALA A 132 14.54 1.88 -9.67
CA ALA A 132 15.65 2.77 -10.00
C ALA A 132 15.13 4.19 -10.33
N THR A 133 15.71 5.21 -9.68
CA THR A 133 15.31 6.61 -9.89
C THR A 133 15.71 7.16 -11.27
N GLU A 134 16.66 6.51 -11.94
CA GLU A 134 17.24 6.99 -13.21
C GLU A 134 16.24 6.93 -14.38
N GLU A 135 15.26 6.02 -14.32
CA GLU A 135 14.27 5.81 -15.39
C GLU A 135 13.03 6.69 -15.25
N VAL A 136 12.80 7.27 -14.07
CA VAL A 136 11.62 8.11 -13.80
C VAL A 136 11.82 9.49 -14.43
N THR A 137 10.78 10.06 -15.04
CA THR A 137 10.78 11.45 -15.55
C THR A 137 9.63 12.23 -14.93
N ILE A 138 9.59 13.56 -15.07
CA ILE A 138 8.49 14.39 -14.55
C ILE A 138 7.12 14.02 -15.15
N GLU A 139 7.08 13.34 -16.30
CA GLU A 139 5.84 12.87 -16.94
C GLU A 139 5.15 11.75 -16.16
N HIS A 140 5.88 11.08 -15.26
CA HIS A 140 5.33 10.05 -14.38
C HIS A 140 4.62 10.62 -13.15
N TYR A 141 4.69 11.94 -12.93
CA TYR A 141 3.96 12.58 -11.86
C TYR A 141 2.52 12.88 -12.29
N ASP A 142 1.62 11.98 -11.94
CA ASP A 142 0.20 12.17 -12.19
C ASP A 142 -0.41 13.22 -11.24
N PRO A 143 -1.24 14.14 -11.74
CA PRO A 143 -1.96 15.08 -10.89
C PRO A 143 -3.02 14.35 -10.05
N ILE A 144 -2.92 14.48 -8.73
CA ILE A 144 -3.88 13.92 -7.77
C ILE A 144 -5.04 14.90 -7.51
N GLY A 145 -4.78 16.20 -7.64
CA GLY A 145 -5.75 17.29 -7.48
C GLY A 145 -5.41 18.25 -6.34
N CYS A 146 -6.39 19.02 -5.89
CA CYS A 146 -6.24 19.97 -4.78
C CYS A 146 -6.40 19.33 -3.40
N TRP A 147 -5.46 19.59 -2.48
CA TRP A 147 -5.44 19.03 -1.12
C TRP A 147 -5.18 20.10 -0.06
N THR A 148 -5.69 19.87 1.15
CA THR A 148 -5.48 20.76 2.30
C THR A 148 -4.05 20.69 2.83
N ASP A 149 -3.45 21.83 3.19
CA ASP A 149 -2.18 21.93 3.92
C ASP A 149 -2.33 22.72 5.25
N ASP A 150 -3.49 22.58 5.92
CA ASP A 150 -3.87 23.27 7.16
C ASP A 150 -4.21 22.29 8.31
N SER A 151 -3.64 21.08 8.26
CA SER A 151 -3.87 20.03 9.24
C SER A 151 -3.32 20.41 10.63
N PRO A 152 -4.02 20.05 11.73
CA PRO A 152 -3.51 20.26 13.09
C PRO A 152 -2.32 19.32 13.42
N TYR A 153 -2.02 18.35 12.57
CA TYR A 153 -0.94 17.37 12.74
C TYR A 153 0.32 17.72 11.94
N GLY A 154 0.32 18.80 11.18
CA GLY A 154 1.44 19.24 10.37
C GLY A 154 1.08 19.42 8.90
N ARG A 155 2.10 19.58 8.05
CA ARG A 155 1.94 19.79 6.61
C ARG A 155 1.62 18.50 5.87
N ALA A 156 1.01 18.64 4.70
CA ALA A 156 0.75 17.59 3.72
C ALA A 156 2.05 16.99 3.19
N LEU A 157 3.00 17.85 2.79
CA LEU A 157 4.35 17.48 2.37
C LEU A 157 5.35 18.34 3.16
N VAL A 158 6.49 17.77 3.54
CA VAL A 158 7.36 18.33 4.59
C VAL A 158 8.69 18.86 4.06
N TYR A 159 9.09 18.48 2.84
CA TYR A 159 10.37 18.89 2.26
C TYR A 159 10.24 20.07 1.29
N LYS A 160 10.38 21.28 1.83
CA LYS A 160 10.42 22.49 1.00
C LYS A 160 11.65 22.51 0.09
N GLN A 161 11.47 22.86 -1.19
CA GLN A 161 12.56 23.04 -2.14
C GLN A 161 12.99 24.50 -2.23
N ASP A 162 13.69 24.98 -1.20
CA ASP A 162 14.11 26.40 -1.08
C ASP A 162 15.14 26.84 -2.13
N HIS A 163 15.78 25.89 -2.82
CA HIS A 163 16.73 26.19 -3.90
C HIS A 163 16.02 26.70 -5.17
N ILE A 164 14.71 26.53 -5.29
CA ILE A 164 13.92 27.10 -6.39
C ILE A 164 13.42 28.48 -5.93
N PRO A 165 13.86 29.57 -6.57
CA PRO A 165 13.38 30.90 -6.21
C PRO A 165 11.87 31.01 -6.42
N SER A 166 11.18 31.64 -5.47
CA SER A 166 9.72 31.79 -5.56
C SER A 166 9.27 32.48 -6.85
N SER A 167 10.03 33.46 -7.35
CA SER A 167 9.76 34.18 -8.61
C SER A 167 9.88 33.31 -9.86
N GLU A 168 10.51 32.15 -9.73
CA GLU A 168 10.84 31.25 -10.83
C GLU A 168 10.01 29.97 -10.79
N MET A 169 9.12 29.82 -9.81
CA MET A 169 8.39 28.58 -9.55
C MET A 169 7.44 28.23 -10.69
N THR A 170 7.54 27.01 -11.18
CA THR A 170 6.56 26.37 -12.09
C THR A 170 6.28 24.97 -11.57
N THR A 171 5.19 24.35 -12.04
CA THR A 171 4.89 22.95 -11.70
C THR A 171 6.05 22.05 -12.12
N GLU A 172 6.58 22.21 -13.34
CA GLU A 172 7.66 21.35 -13.86
C GLU A 172 8.93 21.46 -13.05
N LYS A 173 9.32 22.67 -12.61
CA LYS A 173 10.49 22.85 -11.74
C LYS A 173 10.31 22.14 -10.41
N CYS A 174 9.10 22.19 -9.84
CA CYS A 174 8.81 21.50 -8.59
C CYS A 174 8.87 19.98 -8.76
N LEU A 175 8.20 19.44 -9.80
CA LEU A 175 8.25 18.02 -10.12
C LEU A 175 9.68 17.54 -10.36
N GLN A 176 10.47 18.31 -11.11
CA GLN A 176 11.87 18.01 -11.38
C GLN A 176 12.70 17.94 -10.10
N ALA A 177 12.56 18.94 -9.21
CA ALA A 177 13.29 18.94 -7.94
C ALA A 177 12.88 17.78 -7.02
N CYS A 178 11.58 17.45 -6.94
CA CYS A 178 11.12 16.30 -6.16
C CYS A 178 11.62 14.98 -6.74
N ARG A 179 11.60 14.83 -8.07
CA ARG A 179 12.16 13.70 -8.80
C ARG A 179 13.66 13.53 -8.54
N ASP A 180 14.44 14.61 -8.66
CA ASP A 180 15.88 14.59 -8.40
C ASP A 180 16.19 14.32 -6.92
N GLY A 181 15.26 14.65 -6.02
CA GLY A 181 15.30 14.26 -4.62
C GLY A 181 14.83 12.82 -4.34
N GLY A 182 14.31 12.11 -5.33
CA GLY A 182 13.77 10.75 -5.22
C GLY A 182 12.41 10.65 -4.53
N PHE A 183 11.67 11.76 -4.43
CA PHE A 183 10.41 11.84 -3.68
C PHE A 183 9.20 11.46 -4.54
N PRO A 184 8.41 10.44 -4.16
CA PRO A 184 7.22 10.04 -4.92
C PRO A 184 6.12 11.10 -4.92
N PHE A 185 6.09 12.02 -3.96
CA PHE A 185 5.10 13.09 -3.91
C PHE A 185 5.74 14.46 -4.12
N ALA A 186 5.05 15.28 -4.90
CA ALA A 186 5.40 16.66 -5.18
C ALA A 186 4.15 17.54 -5.05
N GLY A 187 4.32 18.78 -4.62
CA GLY A 187 3.22 19.70 -4.49
C GLY A 187 3.64 21.16 -4.58
N THR A 188 2.84 21.93 -5.29
CA THR A 188 3.01 23.38 -5.39
C THR A 188 1.99 24.11 -4.53
N GLU A 189 2.42 25.14 -3.81
CA GLU A 189 1.56 25.94 -2.95
C GLU A 189 1.84 27.43 -3.09
N TYR A 190 0.81 28.24 -2.87
CA TYR A 190 0.91 29.69 -2.72
C TYR A 190 1.68 30.38 -3.86
N SER A 191 1.45 29.95 -5.10
CA SER A 191 2.09 30.47 -6.35
C SER A 191 3.59 30.23 -6.49
N GLY A 192 4.30 29.94 -5.41
CA GLY A 192 5.74 30.14 -5.34
C GLY A 192 6.48 29.19 -4.41
N GLU A 193 5.79 28.21 -3.84
CA GLU A 193 6.39 27.18 -2.99
C GLU A 193 6.35 25.82 -3.68
N CYS A 194 7.41 25.04 -3.45
CA CYS A 194 7.49 23.65 -3.86
C CYS A 194 7.79 22.79 -2.64
N TRP A 195 7.03 21.70 -2.51
CA TRP A 195 7.10 20.76 -1.41
C TRP A 195 7.20 19.34 -1.96
N CYS A 196 8.06 18.53 -1.36
CA CYS A 196 8.21 17.12 -1.69
C CYS A 196 7.93 16.25 -0.47
N GLY A 197 7.61 14.98 -0.69
CA GLY A 197 7.42 14.02 0.39
C GLY A 197 7.53 12.57 -0.07
N VAL A 198 7.84 11.69 0.89
CA VAL A 198 7.76 10.24 0.71
C VAL A 198 6.42 9.67 1.19
N VAL A 199 5.67 10.45 1.97
CA VAL A 199 4.34 10.16 2.48
C VAL A 199 3.53 11.44 2.53
N ILE A 200 2.20 11.31 2.58
CA ILE A 200 1.27 12.43 2.78
C ILE A 200 0.95 12.53 4.27
N GLY A 201 1.03 13.74 4.82
CA GLY A 201 0.79 14.03 6.23
C GLY A 201 -0.63 13.66 6.70
N ASN A 202 -0.76 13.22 7.96
CA ASN A 202 -2.04 12.85 8.53
C ASN A 202 -3.01 14.05 8.64
N GLY A 203 -4.30 13.81 8.42
CA GLY A 203 -5.33 14.85 8.40
C GLY A 203 -5.44 15.63 7.09
N THR A 204 -4.54 15.38 6.13
CA THR A 204 -4.65 15.90 4.76
C THR A 204 -5.84 15.28 4.05
N HIS A 205 -6.68 16.09 3.41
CA HIS A 205 -7.85 15.63 2.66
C HIS A 205 -8.05 16.46 1.38
N ALA A 206 -8.82 15.91 0.44
CA ALA A 206 -9.13 16.58 -0.81
C ALA A 206 -9.92 17.87 -0.57
N ALA A 207 -9.54 18.91 -1.30
CA ALA A 207 -10.20 20.20 -1.35
C ALA A 207 -10.80 20.44 -2.75
N PRO A 208 -11.77 21.37 -2.90
CA PRO A 208 -12.26 21.76 -4.21
C PRO A 208 -11.13 22.30 -5.11
N GLU A 209 -11.10 21.88 -6.38
CA GLU A 209 -10.06 22.31 -7.34
C GLU A 209 -9.98 23.84 -7.48
N SER A 210 -11.11 24.52 -7.28
CA SER A 210 -11.18 25.99 -7.28
C SER A 210 -10.36 26.67 -6.18
N GLU A 211 -9.91 25.93 -5.16
CA GLU A 211 -9.06 26.45 -4.09
C GLU A 211 -7.56 26.33 -4.42
N CYS A 212 -7.20 25.59 -5.46
CA CYS A 212 -5.84 25.48 -6.01
C CYS A 212 -5.69 26.24 -7.34
N ASN A 213 -6.12 27.51 -7.34
CA ASN A 213 -6.25 28.31 -8.56
C ASN A 213 -5.27 29.50 -8.65
N MET A 214 -4.25 29.55 -7.79
CA MET A 214 -3.27 30.63 -7.85
C MET A 214 -2.29 30.41 -9.00
N PRO A 215 -2.04 31.41 -9.87
CA PRO A 215 -1.09 31.27 -10.96
C PRO A 215 0.34 31.08 -10.43
N CYS A 216 1.14 30.24 -11.08
CA CYS A 216 2.54 30.08 -10.72
C CYS A 216 3.31 31.39 -10.97
N HIS A 217 4.17 31.79 -10.04
CA HIS A 217 4.98 33.00 -10.16
C HIS A 217 5.94 32.97 -11.36
N GLY A 218 6.49 31.80 -11.68
CA GLY A 218 7.41 31.61 -12.82
C GLY A 218 6.71 31.42 -14.16
N ASP A 219 5.43 31.04 -14.16
CA ASP A 219 4.59 30.89 -15.34
C ASP A 219 3.10 31.06 -15.01
N ASN A 220 2.56 32.25 -15.30
CA ASN A 220 1.15 32.57 -15.01
C ASN A 220 0.14 31.77 -15.86
N SER A 221 0.57 30.95 -16.82
CA SER A 221 -0.32 30.04 -17.56
C SER A 221 -0.63 28.74 -16.81
N GLN A 222 0.10 28.46 -15.72
CA GLN A 222 -0.05 27.30 -14.85
C GLN A 222 -0.62 27.69 -13.49
N THR A 223 -1.17 26.71 -12.76
CA THR A 223 -1.65 26.88 -11.38
C THR A 223 -0.72 26.20 -10.37
N CYS A 224 -0.32 26.92 -9.33
CA CYS A 224 0.58 26.46 -8.27
C CYS A 224 -0.10 26.54 -6.89
N GLY A 225 -1.16 25.73 -6.71
CA GLY A 225 -1.88 25.60 -5.45
C GLY A 225 -2.69 26.84 -5.05
N GLY A 226 -2.83 27.05 -3.75
CA GLY A 226 -3.53 28.15 -3.12
C GLY A 226 -3.09 28.36 -1.68
N PRO A 227 -3.74 29.25 -0.90
CA PRO A 227 -3.40 29.46 0.50
C PRO A 227 -3.74 28.22 1.34
N SER A 228 -2.71 27.55 1.89
CA SER A 228 -2.90 26.26 2.60
C SER A 228 -3.58 25.21 1.74
N ARG A 229 -3.31 25.25 0.43
CA ARG A 229 -3.87 24.37 -0.59
C ARG A 229 -2.78 23.94 -1.55
N LEU A 230 -2.55 22.63 -1.58
CA LEU A 230 -1.50 22.00 -2.34
C LEU A 230 -2.07 21.40 -3.62
N SER A 231 -1.58 21.83 -4.79
CA SER A 231 -1.76 21.05 -6.02
C SER A 231 -0.81 19.87 -5.93
N LEU A 232 -1.34 18.67 -5.69
CA LEU A 232 -0.57 17.47 -5.34
C LEU A 232 -0.39 16.54 -6.55
N TYR A 233 0.80 15.97 -6.67
CA TYR A 233 1.22 15.04 -7.73
C TYR A 233 1.91 13.81 -7.14
N ALA A 234 1.78 12.66 -7.81
CA ALA A 234 2.44 11.41 -7.40
C ALA A 234 3.11 10.68 -8.57
N ALA A 235 4.30 10.15 -8.32
CA ALA A 235 4.99 9.20 -9.18
C ALA A 235 5.06 7.82 -8.49
N ASP A 236 4.22 6.89 -8.93
CA ASP A 236 4.10 5.56 -8.33
C ASP A 236 5.40 4.75 -8.46
N GLU A 237 6.21 5.02 -9.47
CA GLU A 237 7.51 4.38 -9.73
C GLU A 237 8.54 4.69 -8.65
N LEU A 238 8.38 5.79 -7.93
CA LEU A 238 9.26 6.18 -6.83
C LEU A 238 8.79 5.63 -5.47
N LEU A 239 7.66 4.93 -5.42
CA LEU A 239 7.22 4.23 -4.22
C LEU A 239 7.95 2.90 -4.06
N SER A 240 8.12 2.49 -2.80
CA SER A 240 8.57 1.15 -2.46
C SER A 240 7.58 0.12 -3.01
N LEU A 241 8.09 -0.93 -3.67
CA LEU A 241 7.28 -2.08 -4.06
C LEU A 241 6.84 -2.93 -2.86
N GLU A 242 7.54 -2.86 -1.72
CA GLU A 242 7.19 -3.63 -0.51
C GLU A 242 7.04 -2.75 0.76
N PRO A 243 6.12 -1.77 0.84
CA PRO A 243 6.00 -0.91 2.02
C PRO A 243 5.63 -1.72 3.28
N CYS A 244 5.87 -1.18 4.48
CA CYS A 244 5.42 -1.86 5.71
C CYS A 244 3.91 -2.16 5.63
N GLY A 245 3.52 -3.41 5.89
CA GLY A 245 2.13 -3.86 5.71
C GLY A 245 1.81 -4.42 4.32
N TYR A 246 2.78 -4.55 3.40
CA TYR A 246 2.63 -5.20 2.11
C TYR A 246 3.29 -6.59 2.08
N VAL A 247 2.53 -7.60 1.61
CA VAL A 247 3.05 -8.92 1.20
C VAL A 247 2.69 -9.11 -0.27
N PRO A 248 3.64 -8.99 -1.22
CA PRO A 248 3.43 -9.42 -2.59
C PRO A 248 3.37 -10.96 -2.67
N PRO A 249 2.58 -11.55 -3.58
CA PRO A 249 2.59 -12.98 -3.82
C PRO A 249 3.91 -13.46 -4.45
N ALA A 250 4.30 -14.70 -4.15
CA ALA A 250 5.46 -15.35 -4.75
C ALA A 250 5.27 -15.56 -6.27
N GLU A 251 6.00 -14.81 -7.10
CA GLU A 251 6.37 -15.30 -8.42
C GLU A 251 7.48 -16.34 -8.27
N SER A 252 7.15 -17.55 -8.69
CA SER A 252 8.07 -18.68 -8.75
C SER A 252 8.95 -18.54 -9.98
N SER A 253 10.26 -18.46 -9.80
CA SER A 253 11.22 -19.05 -10.72
C SER A 253 12.00 -20.11 -9.96
N SER A 254 11.58 -21.36 -10.15
CA SER A 254 12.33 -22.54 -9.75
C SER A 254 13.14 -23.02 -10.94
N SER A 255 14.37 -23.45 -10.69
CA SER A 255 14.98 -24.59 -11.37
C SER A 255 16.10 -25.15 -10.50
N SER A 256 15.79 -26.26 -9.85
CA SER A 256 16.70 -27.18 -9.20
C SER A 256 17.34 -28.09 -10.24
N THR A 257 18.55 -28.60 -9.95
CA THR A 257 18.91 -29.97 -10.36
C THR A 257 19.81 -30.60 -9.31
N ALA A 258 19.54 -31.88 -9.06
CA ALA A 258 19.92 -32.65 -7.89
C ALA A 258 21.35 -33.22 -7.91
N ALA A 259 21.81 -33.59 -6.71
CA ALA A 259 22.98 -34.41 -6.42
C ALA A 259 22.89 -35.84 -7.01
N PRO A 260 24.00 -36.60 -6.98
CA PRO A 260 24.05 -37.65 -5.95
C PRO A 260 25.39 -37.76 -5.18
N SER A 261 25.26 -38.44 -4.05
CA SER A 261 26.17 -38.67 -2.92
C SER A 261 27.51 -39.36 -3.20
N SER A 262 28.50 -39.09 -2.34
CA SER A 262 29.26 -40.04 -1.48
C SER A 262 30.40 -39.26 -0.79
N THR A 263 30.46 -39.12 0.54
CA THR A 263 30.88 -40.05 1.61
C THR A 263 32.19 -39.55 2.25
N SER A 264 32.03 -39.07 3.49
CA SER A 264 32.92 -39.16 4.66
C SER A 264 34.31 -38.47 4.74
N THR A 265 34.47 -37.87 5.93
CA THR A 265 35.67 -37.84 6.81
C THR A 265 36.47 -36.53 6.87
N GLU A 266 36.09 -35.70 7.86
CA GLU A 266 36.91 -35.27 9.01
C GLU A 266 38.40 -34.89 8.78
N ALA A 267 38.72 -33.59 8.93
CA ALA A 267 39.66 -33.03 9.94
C ALA A 267 39.97 -31.52 9.66
N PRO A 268 40.37 -30.71 10.66
CA PRO A 268 40.48 -29.25 10.56
C PRO A 268 41.91 -28.68 10.51
N GLU A 269 41.97 -27.38 10.15
CA GLU A 269 43.04 -26.37 10.34
C GLU A 269 44.33 -26.41 9.50
N PRO A 270 44.77 -25.26 8.94
CA PRO A 270 46.16 -25.00 8.62
C PRO A 270 46.80 -24.03 9.63
N SER A 271 47.95 -24.42 10.15
CA SER A 271 48.90 -23.50 10.78
C SER A 271 50.12 -23.31 9.88
N SER A 272 50.55 -22.05 9.81
CA SER A 272 51.69 -21.53 9.06
C SER A 272 53.03 -21.98 9.67
N THR A 273 54.00 -22.39 8.84
CA THR A 273 55.42 -21.95 8.95
C THR A 273 56.23 -22.23 7.67
N PHE A 274 57.16 -21.32 7.35
CA PHE A 274 58.05 -21.16 6.17
C PHE A 274 59.26 -22.16 6.14
N PRO A 275 60.36 -21.90 5.36
CA PRO A 275 60.72 -22.29 3.97
C PRO A 275 62.05 -23.14 4.00
N PRO A 276 63.03 -23.16 3.05
CA PRO A 276 63.15 -22.64 1.67
C PRO A 276 63.77 -23.66 0.65
N GLU A 277 64.16 -23.13 -0.54
CA GLU A 277 65.10 -23.66 -1.55
C GLU A 277 64.57 -24.79 -2.47
N GLU A 278 64.81 -24.85 -3.80
CA GLU A 278 65.77 -24.20 -4.68
C GLU A 278 65.38 -24.45 -6.18
N THR A 279 65.72 -23.49 -7.05
CA THR A 279 66.24 -23.62 -8.45
C THR A 279 65.37 -24.12 -9.64
N SER A 280 65.38 -23.27 -10.71
CA SER A 280 65.43 -23.58 -12.17
C SER A 280 64.26 -24.31 -12.86
N SER A 281 63.84 -24.09 -14.11
CA SER A 281 64.24 -23.28 -15.29
C SER A 281 63.10 -23.38 -16.33
N THR A 282 62.75 -22.28 -17.02
CA THR A 282 62.72 -22.08 -18.51
C THR A 282 62.14 -23.21 -19.42
N VAL A 283 61.24 -23.04 -20.43
CA VAL A 283 61.26 -22.27 -21.70
C VAL A 283 59.91 -22.50 -22.44
N GLU A 284 59.45 -21.47 -23.17
CA GLU A 284 58.60 -21.31 -24.39
C GLU A 284 57.71 -22.43 -25.01
N GLU A 285 56.46 -22.03 -25.37
CA GLU A 285 55.79 -21.96 -26.71
C GLU A 285 56.13 -22.96 -27.86
N PRO A 286 55.44 -22.98 -29.04
CA PRO A 286 54.03 -22.76 -29.42
C PRO A 286 53.49 -23.85 -30.40
N THR A 287 52.36 -23.54 -31.07
CA THR A 287 52.03 -23.78 -32.50
C THR A 287 51.05 -24.90 -32.96
N THR A 288 49.94 -24.41 -33.56
CA THR A 288 49.31 -24.72 -34.89
C THR A 288 48.46 -25.99 -35.16
N THR A 289 47.16 -25.77 -35.46
CA THR A 289 46.45 -25.84 -36.80
C THR A 289 46.61 -27.11 -37.68
N PRO A 290 45.75 -27.48 -38.69
CA PRO A 290 44.33 -27.24 -39.07
C PRO A 290 43.48 -28.53 -39.41
N GLU A 291 42.21 -28.29 -39.80
CA GLU A 291 41.28 -28.97 -40.78
C GLU A 291 41.94 -29.74 -41.99
N PRO A 292 41.24 -30.53 -42.87
CA PRO A 292 40.02 -30.15 -43.64
C PRO A 292 39.07 -31.26 -44.24
N THR A 293 38.08 -30.83 -45.06
CA THR A 293 37.52 -31.45 -46.33
C THR A 293 36.54 -32.66 -46.25
N THR A 294 35.51 -32.93 -47.10
CA THR A 294 34.90 -32.38 -48.35
C THR A 294 33.63 -33.19 -48.77
N THR A 295 32.53 -32.50 -49.15
CA THR A 295 31.69 -32.51 -50.41
C THR A 295 31.15 -33.81 -51.15
N PRO A 296 30.25 -33.76 -52.21
CA PRO A 296 28.92 -34.44 -52.38
C PRO A 296 28.81 -35.28 -53.72
N PRO A 297 27.75 -35.26 -54.61
CA PRO A 297 26.26 -35.43 -54.60
C PRO A 297 25.82 -36.67 -55.50
N PRO A 298 24.54 -36.87 -55.98
CA PRO A 298 23.98 -36.18 -57.18
C PRO A 298 22.43 -35.99 -57.25
N THR A 299 21.99 -35.41 -58.37
CA THR A 299 20.75 -34.69 -58.75
C THR A 299 19.71 -35.53 -59.52
N THR A 300 18.40 -35.17 -59.51
CA THR A 300 17.51 -35.09 -60.72
C THR A 300 16.12 -34.44 -60.49
N SER A 301 15.89 -33.28 -61.13
CA SER A 301 14.81 -32.80 -62.03
C SER A 301 13.26 -32.93 -61.78
N LYS A 302 12.63 -31.73 -61.69
CA LYS A 302 11.37 -31.18 -62.32
C LYS A 302 9.97 -31.80 -62.06
N SER A 303 9.03 -31.01 -61.53
CA SER A 303 7.98 -30.26 -62.28
C SER A 303 6.93 -29.61 -61.34
N SER A 304 6.34 -28.51 -61.79
CA SER A 304 5.50 -27.50 -61.14
C SER A 304 4.04 -27.87 -60.87
N THR A 305 3.45 -27.41 -59.76
CA THR A 305 2.03 -27.00 -59.68
C THR A 305 1.82 -25.98 -58.56
N THR A 306 1.13 -24.89 -58.89
CA THR A 306 0.82 -23.72 -58.06
C THR A 306 -0.45 -23.97 -57.24
N THR A 307 -0.39 -23.83 -55.91
CA THR A 307 -1.59 -23.63 -55.07
C THR A 307 -1.26 -22.62 -53.98
N SER A 308 -1.94 -21.48 -54.02
CA SER A 308 -1.89 -20.39 -53.06
C SER A 308 -2.53 -20.80 -51.73
N THR A 309 -1.72 -20.97 -50.69
CA THR A 309 -2.16 -21.09 -49.29
C THR A 309 -2.24 -19.70 -48.67
N THR A 310 -3.48 -19.24 -48.44
CA THR A 310 -3.76 -18.11 -47.56
C THR A 310 -3.30 -18.46 -46.14
N SER A 311 -2.37 -17.67 -45.61
CA SER A 311 -1.89 -17.75 -44.23
C SER A 311 -3.05 -17.54 -43.26
N SER A 312 -3.39 -18.59 -42.51
CA SER A 312 -4.40 -18.59 -41.46
C SER A 312 -3.99 -17.66 -40.32
N VAL A 313 -4.70 -16.55 -40.16
CA VAL A 313 -4.60 -15.68 -38.99
C VAL A 313 -5.17 -16.44 -37.80
N CYS A 314 -4.36 -16.68 -36.77
CA CYS A 314 -4.80 -17.30 -35.53
C CYS A 314 -5.23 -16.20 -34.54
N THR A 315 -6.50 -16.23 -34.13
CA THR A 315 -7.05 -15.28 -33.16
C THR A 315 -6.85 -15.82 -31.76
N THR A 316 -6.13 -15.10 -30.90
CA THR A 316 -5.96 -15.48 -29.49
C THR A 316 -6.83 -14.57 -28.62
N THR A 317 -7.82 -15.15 -27.94
CA THR A 317 -8.67 -14.40 -27.01
C THR A 317 -8.02 -14.38 -25.63
N THR A 318 -7.41 -13.26 -25.25
CA THR A 318 -6.95 -13.05 -23.87
C THR A 318 -8.11 -12.49 -23.07
N VAL A 319 -8.62 -13.26 -22.11
CA VAL A 319 -9.61 -12.76 -21.15
C VAL A 319 -8.83 -11.95 -20.11
N ILE A 320 -8.90 -10.63 -20.21
CA ILE A 320 -8.50 -9.75 -19.10
C ILE A 320 -9.49 -10.06 -17.96
N PRO A 321 -9.04 -10.53 -16.77
CA PRO A 321 -9.95 -10.82 -15.68
C PRO A 321 -10.75 -9.55 -15.34
N PRO A 322 -12.04 -9.68 -14.99
CA PRO A 322 -12.93 -8.55 -14.84
C PRO A 322 -12.40 -7.56 -13.79
N THR A 323 -12.44 -6.28 -14.17
CA THR A 323 -12.48 -5.15 -13.25
C THR A 323 -13.71 -5.30 -12.35
N CYS A 324 -13.52 -5.69 -11.09
CA CYS A 324 -14.42 -5.61 -9.92
C CYS A 324 -15.93 -5.91 -10.14
N GLU A 325 -16.48 -6.97 -9.52
CA GLU A 325 -17.92 -7.30 -9.66
C GLU A 325 -18.84 -6.28 -8.97
N TYR A 326 -18.35 -5.64 -7.92
CA TYR A 326 -18.96 -4.53 -7.21
C TYR A 326 -17.86 -3.54 -6.83
N LYS A 327 -18.10 -2.23 -6.97
CA LYS A 327 -17.12 -1.19 -6.66
C LYS A 327 -17.73 -0.16 -5.73
N CYS A 328 -16.99 0.22 -4.70
CA CYS A 328 -17.33 1.31 -3.77
C CYS A 328 -16.10 2.22 -3.66
N GLY A 329 -16.11 3.35 -4.38
CA GLY A 329 -14.94 4.23 -4.46
C GLY A 329 -13.71 3.49 -4.98
N LYS A 330 -12.62 3.47 -4.20
CA LYS A 330 -11.39 2.71 -4.52
C LYS A 330 -11.46 1.23 -4.16
N TRP A 331 -12.45 0.79 -3.37
CA TRP A 331 -12.60 -0.62 -3.00
C TRP A 331 -13.29 -1.42 -4.11
N CYS A 332 -12.85 -2.67 -4.27
CA CYS A 332 -13.31 -3.59 -5.30
C CYS A 332 -13.62 -4.96 -4.71
N SER A 333 -14.79 -5.49 -5.02
CA SER A 333 -15.16 -6.85 -4.63
C SER A 333 -14.50 -7.89 -5.55
N ASN A 334 -14.08 -8.98 -4.92
CA ASN A 334 -13.70 -10.20 -5.63
C ASN A 334 -14.95 -10.85 -6.24
N PRO A 335 -14.84 -11.39 -7.48
CA PRO A 335 -15.97 -12.03 -8.11
C PRO A 335 -16.55 -13.15 -7.25
N LEU A 336 -17.87 -13.14 -7.09
CA LEU A 336 -18.56 -14.20 -6.37
C LEU A 336 -18.42 -15.53 -7.14
N PRO A 337 -18.25 -16.67 -6.44
CA PRO A 337 -18.33 -17.98 -7.08
C PRO A 337 -19.61 -18.14 -7.89
N ASP A 338 -19.54 -18.82 -9.04
CA ASP A 338 -20.74 -19.23 -9.77
C ASP A 338 -21.55 -20.25 -8.95
N TRP A 339 -22.87 -20.23 -9.11
CA TRP A 339 -23.76 -21.22 -8.52
C TRP A 339 -24.71 -21.83 -9.53
N LYS A 340 -25.12 -23.07 -9.23
CA LYS A 340 -26.12 -23.86 -9.95
C LYS A 340 -27.18 -24.47 -9.03
N ASP A 341 -26.91 -24.49 -7.74
CA ASP A 341 -27.72 -25.14 -6.72
C ASP A 341 -27.68 -24.35 -5.40
N GLN A 342 -28.52 -24.73 -4.44
CA GLN A 342 -28.62 -24.04 -3.17
C GLN A 342 -27.29 -24.03 -2.39
N LYS A 343 -26.51 -25.12 -2.46
CA LYS A 343 -25.26 -25.25 -1.71
C LYS A 343 -24.18 -24.32 -2.25
N THR A 344 -23.99 -24.31 -3.56
CA THR A 344 -23.05 -23.41 -4.26
C THR A 344 -23.49 -21.95 -4.15
N CYS A 345 -24.80 -21.67 -4.13
CA CYS A 345 -25.32 -20.33 -3.87
C CYS A 345 -25.02 -19.88 -2.44
N SER A 346 -25.21 -20.75 -1.43
CA SER A 346 -24.84 -20.42 -0.05
C SER A 346 -23.34 -20.14 0.11
N GLN A 347 -22.48 -20.82 -0.66
CA GLN A 347 -21.04 -20.53 -0.71
C GLN A 347 -20.75 -19.16 -1.35
N ALA A 348 -21.46 -18.81 -2.42
CA ALA A 348 -21.35 -17.49 -3.05
C ALA A 348 -21.81 -16.37 -2.11
N TRP A 349 -22.93 -16.58 -1.40
CA TRP A 349 -23.40 -15.67 -0.36
C TRP A 349 -22.39 -15.50 0.78
N ALA A 350 -21.83 -16.61 1.26
CA ALA A 350 -20.80 -16.59 2.29
C ALA A 350 -19.58 -15.77 1.84
N SER A 351 -19.12 -15.99 0.59
CA SER A 351 -18.01 -15.24 -0.01
C SER A 351 -18.33 -13.74 -0.14
N CYS A 352 -19.58 -13.40 -0.47
CA CYS A 352 -20.04 -12.00 -0.50
C CYS A 352 -19.98 -11.37 0.90
N THR A 353 -20.51 -12.07 1.90
CA THR A 353 -20.65 -11.56 3.27
C THR A 353 -19.30 -11.30 3.93
N LEU A 354 -18.31 -12.17 3.67
CA LEU A 354 -16.96 -12.02 4.22
C LEU A 354 -16.22 -10.79 3.66
N GLN A 355 -16.65 -10.26 2.52
CA GLN A 355 -16.03 -9.07 1.90
C GLN A 355 -16.58 -7.75 2.45
N ILE A 356 -17.70 -7.76 3.18
CA ILE A 356 -18.38 -6.54 3.64
C ILE A 356 -17.46 -5.67 4.50
N ALA A 357 -16.78 -6.25 5.49
CA ALA A 357 -15.88 -5.50 6.37
C ALA A 357 -14.73 -4.84 5.58
N SER A 358 -14.18 -5.55 4.59
CA SER A 358 -13.12 -5.00 3.74
C SER A 358 -13.58 -3.77 2.94
N CYS A 359 -14.86 -3.70 2.58
CA CYS A 359 -15.44 -2.53 1.93
C CYS A 359 -15.37 -1.32 2.85
N PHE A 360 -15.85 -1.45 4.09
CA PHE A 360 -15.86 -0.34 5.06
C PHE A 360 -14.45 0.12 5.44
N LEU A 361 -13.49 -0.80 5.53
CA LEU A 361 -12.11 -0.49 5.88
C LEU A 361 -11.35 0.23 4.76
N THR A 362 -11.68 -0.04 3.49
CA THR A 362 -10.90 0.43 2.34
C THR A 362 -11.58 1.59 1.60
N ALA A 363 -12.91 1.65 1.59
CA ALA A 363 -13.63 2.74 0.96
C ALA A 363 -13.50 4.03 1.79
N SER A 364 -13.19 5.14 1.12
CA SER A 364 -13.09 6.45 1.76
C SER A 364 -14.45 7.14 1.80
N TRP A 365 -14.64 8.09 2.71
CA TRP A 365 -15.84 8.92 2.72
C TRP A 365 -15.86 9.86 1.49
N PRO A 366 -17.00 10.05 0.79
CA PRO A 366 -18.34 9.51 1.05
C PRO A 366 -18.63 8.14 0.42
N ASP A 367 -17.74 7.60 -0.41
CA ASP A 367 -17.93 6.34 -1.15
C ASP A 367 -18.17 5.12 -0.25
N VAL A 368 -17.68 5.17 1.00
CA VAL A 368 -17.94 4.15 2.04
C VAL A 368 -19.44 3.93 2.31
N LEU A 369 -20.29 4.88 1.95
CA LEU A 369 -21.74 4.71 2.04
C LEU A 369 -22.24 3.61 1.10
N ASP A 370 -21.61 3.41 -0.07
CA ASP A 370 -22.02 2.37 -1.02
C ASP A 370 -21.77 0.94 -0.47
N CYS A 371 -20.91 0.79 0.56
CA CYS A 371 -20.71 -0.48 1.25
C CYS A 371 -21.97 -0.98 1.96
N PHE A 372 -22.91 -0.10 2.33
CA PHE A 372 -24.21 -0.52 2.85
C PHE A 372 -25.09 -1.14 1.76
N ASP A 373 -25.06 -0.60 0.54
CA ASP A 373 -25.76 -1.17 -0.61
C ASP A 373 -25.12 -2.51 -1.02
N PHE A 374 -23.79 -2.63 -0.94
CA PHE A 374 -23.10 -3.92 -1.12
C PHE A 374 -23.53 -4.97 -0.08
N SER A 375 -23.60 -4.59 1.20
CA SER A 375 -24.10 -5.48 2.27
C SER A 375 -25.53 -5.94 2.04
N GLU A 376 -26.39 -5.07 1.51
CA GLU A 376 -27.77 -5.42 1.13
C GLU A 376 -27.79 -6.37 -0.08
N TRP A 377 -26.95 -6.11 -1.08
CA TRP A 377 -26.82 -6.97 -2.25
C TRP A 377 -26.35 -8.38 -1.88
N CYS A 378 -25.40 -8.52 -0.94
CA CYS A 378 -25.06 -9.83 -0.38
C CYS A 378 -26.25 -10.51 0.29
N SER A 379 -27.11 -9.75 0.99
CA SER A 379 -28.33 -10.30 1.58
C SER A 379 -29.33 -10.76 0.50
N ASP A 380 -29.38 -10.08 -0.65
CA ASP A 380 -30.15 -10.52 -1.82
C ASP A 380 -29.65 -11.83 -2.40
N VAL A 381 -28.33 -12.04 -2.47
CA VAL A 381 -27.75 -13.34 -2.89
C VAL A 381 -28.31 -14.45 -1.99
N SER A 382 -28.31 -14.26 -0.66
CA SER A 382 -28.88 -15.24 0.26
C SER A 382 -30.37 -15.51 0.01
N ARG A 383 -31.16 -14.46 -0.26
CA ARG A 383 -32.61 -14.59 -0.53
C ARG A 383 -32.91 -15.25 -1.87
N ALA A 384 -32.01 -15.10 -2.83
CA ALA A 384 -32.10 -15.70 -4.16
C ALA A 384 -31.72 -17.19 -4.15
N CYS A 385 -30.95 -17.66 -3.16
CA CYS A 385 -30.62 -19.07 -3.03
C CYS A 385 -31.89 -19.93 -2.92
N GLY A 386 -32.05 -20.87 -3.86
CA GLY A 386 -33.22 -21.73 -4.00
C GLY A 386 -34.33 -21.18 -4.90
N LYS A 387 -34.22 -19.93 -5.39
CA LYS A 387 -35.13 -19.30 -6.36
C LYS A 387 -34.47 -19.04 -7.71
N ILE A 388 -33.20 -18.62 -7.68
CA ILE A 388 -32.42 -18.34 -8.89
C ILE A 388 -31.23 -19.30 -8.92
N HIS A 389 -31.21 -20.14 -9.96
CA HIS A 389 -30.24 -21.23 -10.05
C HIS A 389 -28.90 -20.79 -10.63
N HIS A 390 -28.81 -19.64 -11.32
CA HIS A 390 -27.56 -19.19 -11.94
C HIS A 390 -27.20 -17.75 -11.56
N LYS A 391 -25.90 -17.51 -11.31
CA LYS A 391 -25.34 -16.19 -10.97
C LYS A 391 -25.70 -15.12 -11.98
N HIS A 392 -25.57 -15.44 -13.27
CA HIS A 392 -25.88 -14.52 -14.35
C HIS A 392 -27.36 -14.05 -14.35
N ASP A 393 -28.29 -14.93 -14.03
CA ASP A 393 -29.71 -14.58 -13.95
C ASP A 393 -30.02 -13.73 -12.72
N PHE A 394 -29.29 -13.95 -11.63
CA PHE A 394 -29.35 -13.09 -10.44
C PHE A 394 -28.86 -11.69 -10.75
N ILE A 395 -27.68 -11.54 -11.38
CA ILE A 395 -27.13 -10.23 -11.74
C ILE A 395 -28.07 -9.46 -12.68
N LYS A 396 -28.75 -10.15 -13.60
CA LYS A 396 -29.77 -9.52 -14.46
C LYS A 396 -30.97 -8.96 -13.67
N GLN A 397 -31.40 -9.64 -12.62
CA GLN A 397 -32.55 -9.22 -11.80
C GLN A 397 -32.16 -8.24 -10.69
N HIS A 398 -30.92 -8.35 -10.20
CA HIS A 398 -30.35 -7.59 -9.10
C HIS A 398 -28.97 -7.04 -9.52
N PRO A 399 -28.91 -6.08 -10.46
CA PRO A 399 -27.65 -5.51 -10.90
C PRO A 399 -26.95 -4.78 -9.74
N PRO A 400 -25.61 -4.87 -9.62
CA PRO A 400 -24.87 -4.14 -8.59
C PRO A 400 -24.99 -2.64 -8.84
N LYS A 401 -25.14 -1.85 -7.77
CA LYS A 401 -25.14 -0.39 -7.84
C LYS A 401 -23.69 0.08 -7.70
N GLY A 402 -23.14 0.80 -8.67
CA GLY A 402 -21.79 1.40 -8.54
C GLY A 402 -20.70 0.95 -9.54
N GLY A 403 -21.02 0.26 -10.63
CA GLY A 403 -20.03 -0.01 -11.69
C GLY A 403 -20.62 -0.72 -12.90
N ASN A 404 -20.20 -0.33 -14.10
CA ASN A 404 -20.56 -1.04 -15.32
C ASN A 404 -19.99 -2.47 -15.31
N PRO A 405 -20.73 -3.47 -15.81
CA PRO A 405 -20.20 -4.82 -15.95
C PRO A 405 -18.97 -4.84 -16.87
N ALA A 406 -18.05 -5.76 -16.60
CA ALA A 406 -16.79 -5.93 -17.30
C ALA A 406 -16.94 -5.84 -18.84
N VAL A 407 -16.16 -4.95 -19.45
CA VAL A 407 -16.07 -4.86 -20.92
C VAL A 407 -14.96 -5.81 -21.37
N THR A 408 -15.35 -6.92 -22.00
CA THR A 408 -14.41 -7.81 -22.70
C THR A 408 -13.77 -7.06 -23.87
N LYS A 409 -12.48 -6.73 -23.77
CA LYS A 409 -11.72 -6.20 -24.90
C LYS A 409 -11.08 -7.34 -25.69
N THR A 410 -11.50 -7.52 -26.93
CA THR A 410 -10.86 -8.43 -27.88
C THR A 410 -9.68 -7.73 -28.53
N ILE A 411 -8.45 -8.16 -28.24
CA ILE A 411 -7.24 -7.65 -28.91
C ILE A 411 -6.85 -8.65 -29.99
N THR A 412 -6.63 -8.18 -31.21
CA THR A 412 -6.23 -9.01 -32.36
C THR A 412 -4.76 -8.70 -32.67
N VAL A 413 -3.86 -9.65 -32.49
CA VAL A 413 -2.42 -9.50 -32.77
C VAL A 413 -1.92 -10.66 -33.64
N PRO A 414 -1.06 -10.44 -34.65
CA PRO A 414 -0.44 -11.52 -35.42
C PRO A 414 0.64 -12.27 -34.60
N CYS A 415 0.55 -13.60 -34.52
CA CYS A 415 1.42 -14.43 -33.67
C CYS A 415 2.74 -14.86 -34.36
N ALA A 416 3.80 -14.94 -33.55
CA ALA A 416 4.95 -15.83 -33.78
C ALA A 416 4.61 -17.28 -33.37
N THR A 417 5.35 -18.26 -33.92
CA THR A 417 5.13 -19.72 -33.94
C THR A 417 4.70 -20.38 -32.60
N PRO A 418 3.88 -21.46 -32.64
CA PRO A 418 3.13 -21.94 -31.48
C PRO A 418 3.95 -22.88 -30.59
N THR A 419 3.97 -22.60 -29.28
CA THR A 419 4.18 -23.64 -28.26
C THR A 419 2.82 -23.91 -27.62
N SER A 420 2.30 -25.13 -27.83
CA SER A 420 1.02 -25.58 -27.30
C SER A 420 1.14 -25.81 -25.79
N THR A 421 0.71 -24.83 -24.99
CA THR A 421 0.46 -25.03 -23.56
C THR A 421 -1.03 -25.02 -23.32
N LYS A 422 -1.58 -26.20 -23.01
CA LYS A 422 -2.98 -26.39 -22.61
C LYS A 422 -3.18 -25.69 -21.26
N THR A 423 -3.85 -24.55 -21.24
CA THR A 423 -4.29 -23.91 -19.99
C THR A 423 -5.38 -24.78 -19.37
N SER A 424 -5.00 -25.59 -18.39
CA SER A 424 -5.93 -26.26 -17.49
C SER A 424 -6.42 -25.24 -16.48
N SER A 425 -7.67 -24.79 -16.60
CA SER A 425 -8.37 -24.05 -15.56
C SER A 425 -8.61 -24.99 -14.38
N THR A 426 -7.64 -25.06 -13.47
CA THR A 426 -7.81 -25.76 -12.20
C THR A 426 -8.64 -24.88 -11.28
N SER A 427 -9.95 -25.13 -11.23
CA SER A 427 -10.82 -24.64 -10.18
C SER A 427 -10.46 -25.34 -8.86
N THR A 428 -9.46 -24.80 -8.16
CA THR A 428 -9.21 -25.19 -6.77
C THR A 428 -10.44 -24.78 -5.96
N SER A 429 -11.23 -25.76 -5.53
CA SER A 429 -12.40 -25.56 -4.66
C SER A 429 -11.95 -25.02 -3.30
N THR A 430 -11.81 -23.69 -3.18
CA THR A 430 -11.65 -23.02 -1.89
C THR A 430 -12.90 -23.26 -1.07
N VAL A 431 -12.76 -23.88 0.11
CA VAL A 431 -13.89 -24.10 1.00
C VAL A 431 -14.20 -22.76 1.68
N VAL A 432 -15.29 -22.11 1.24
CA VAL A 432 -15.73 -20.83 1.81
C VAL A 432 -16.35 -21.09 3.19
N PRO A 433 -15.91 -20.40 4.25
CA PRO A 433 -16.46 -20.59 5.58
C PRO A 433 -17.90 -20.10 5.64
N THR A 434 -18.73 -20.80 6.40
CA THR A 434 -20.02 -20.24 6.80
C THR A 434 -19.77 -18.93 7.57
N PRO A 435 -20.51 -17.84 7.30
CA PRO A 435 -20.33 -16.55 7.97
C PRO A 435 -20.92 -16.60 9.39
N THR A 436 -20.43 -17.52 10.21
CA THR A 436 -20.68 -17.62 11.65
C THR A 436 -19.55 -16.91 12.38
N ASN A 437 -19.87 -15.85 13.13
CA ASN A 437 -18.87 -15.13 13.89
C ASN A 437 -18.59 -15.87 15.21
N ILE A 438 -17.33 -16.21 15.45
CA ILE A 438 -16.86 -16.77 16.72
C ILE A 438 -16.91 -15.70 17.81
N CYS A 439 -16.72 -14.45 17.41
CA CYS A 439 -16.78 -13.29 18.28
C CYS A 439 -18.23 -12.82 18.44
N THR A 440 -18.54 -12.29 19.61
CA THR A 440 -19.87 -11.81 19.96
C THR A 440 -19.93 -10.29 19.85
N GLN A 441 -20.83 -9.78 19.01
CA GLN A 441 -21.08 -8.35 18.91
C GLN A 441 -22.04 -7.89 20.03
N PRO A 442 -21.83 -6.72 20.66
CA PRO A 442 -22.84 -6.08 21.50
C PRO A 442 -24.15 -5.81 20.74
N SER A 443 -25.27 -5.76 21.46
CA SER A 443 -26.59 -5.48 20.87
C SER A 443 -26.62 -4.17 20.09
N ASN A 444 -27.13 -4.21 18.85
CA ASN A 444 -27.29 -3.11 17.89
C ASN A 444 -25.99 -2.35 17.54
N PRO A 445 -25.43 -2.52 16.33
CA PRO A 445 -24.26 -1.75 15.92
C PRO A 445 -24.52 -0.25 15.90
N VAL A 446 -23.64 0.52 16.52
CA VAL A 446 -23.66 1.99 16.41
C VAL A 446 -23.47 2.35 14.94
N GLY A 447 -24.29 3.29 14.44
CA GLY A 447 -24.27 3.68 13.03
C GLY A 447 -24.69 2.59 12.03
N GLY A 448 -25.13 1.42 12.49
CA GLY A 448 -25.40 0.28 11.62
C GLY A 448 -24.13 -0.37 11.03
N ILE A 449 -22.94 -0.05 11.57
CA ILE A 449 -21.66 -0.57 11.09
C ILE A 449 -21.54 -2.06 11.37
N PRO A 450 -21.37 -2.91 10.34
CA PRO A 450 -21.29 -4.35 10.52
C PRO A 450 -20.05 -4.72 11.33
N PHE A 451 -20.13 -5.81 12.08
CA PHE A 451 -19.00 -6.33 12.84
C PHE A 451 -18.16 -7.27 11.97
N PRO A 452 -16.83 -7.08 11.87
CA PRO A 452 -15.97 -7.96 11.09
C PRO A 452 -16.10 -9.42 11.52
N ILE A 453 -16.10 -10.33 10.55
CA ILE A 453 -16.31 -11.75 10.80
C ILE A 453 -14.98 -12.40 11.18
N VAL A 454 -14.93 -12.98 12.38
CA VAL A 454 -13.88 -13.91 12.77
C VAL A 454 -14.45 -15.32 12.73
N THR A 455 -13.94 -16.14 11.82
CA THR A 455 -14.42 -17.53 11.64
C THR A 455 -13.25 -18.46 11.32
N CYS A 456 -13.55 -19.72 10.98
CA CYS A 456 -12.52 -20.70 10.65
C CYS A 456 -11.74 -20.29 9.40
N ASN A 457 -10.45 -20.54 9.44
CA ASN A 457 -9.55 -20.26 8.32
C ASN A 457 -9.90 -21.15 7.11
N ASP A 458 -10.09 -20.51 5.97
CA ASP A 458 -10.43 -21.10 4.67
C ASP A 458 -9.21 -21.60 3.87
N VAL A 459 -8.00 -21.35 4.38
CA VAL A 459 -6.74 -21.78 3.77
C VAL A 459 -6.22 -23.05 4.45
N SER A 460 -6.28 -24.17 3.74
CA SER A 460 -5.91 -25.50 4.25
C SER A 460 -4.47 -25.58 4.80
N LYS A 461 -3.52 -24.89 4.14
CA LYS A 461 -2.10 -24.86 4.55
C LYS A 461 -1.89 -24.16 5.90
N ASP A 462 -2.67 -23.12 6.17
CA ASP A 462 -2.53 -22.28 7.36
C ASP A 462 -3.29 -22.84 8.55
N TRP A 463 -4.38 -23.56 8.28
CA TRP A 463 -5.33 -24.04 9.29
C TRP A 463 -4.70 -24.83 10.45
N PRO A 464 -3.69 -25.72 10.27
CA PRO A 464 -3.10 -26.48 11.38
C PRO A 464 -2.48 -25.59 12.48
N THR A 465 -1.91 -24.45 12.09
CA THR A 465 -1.28 -23.50 13.00
C THR A 465 -2.24 -22.36 13.37
N TYR A 466 -3.03 -21.90 12.40
CA TYR A 466 -3.92 -20.76 12.50
C TYR A 466 -5.35 -21.14 12.11
N PRO A 467 -6.11 -21.79 13.00
CA PRO A 467 -7.46 -22.25 12.70
C PRO A 467 -8.47 -21.11 12.55
N PHE A 468 -8.14 -19.88 12.97
CA PHE A 468 -9.03 -18.73 12.95
C PHE A 468 -8.51 -17.62 12.03
N LYS A 469 -9.44 -16.90 11.42
CA LYS A 469 -9.17 -15.78 10.52
C LYS A 469 -10.21 -14.68 10.71
N LYS A 470 -9.75 -13.42 10.73
CA LYS A 470 -10.60 -12.22 10.70
C LYS A 470 -10.69 -11.77 9.24
N PHE A 471 -11.89 -11.73 8.68
CA PHE A 471 -12.11 -11.36 7.27
C PHE A 471 -12.30 -9.86 7.15
N ASP A 472 -11.21 -9.18 6.83
CA ASP A 472 -11.07 -7.72 6.77
C ASP A 472 -10.44 -7.22 5.45
N HIS A 473 -10.13 -8.13 4.51
CA HIS A 473 -9.52 -7.82 3.22
C HIS A 473 -10.25 -8.52 2.06
N PRO A 474 -10.28 -7.95 0.83
CA PRO A 474 -10.93 -8.60 -0.31
C PRO A 474 -10.31 -9.95 -0.63
N ASP A 475 -8.97 -10.01 -0.70
CA ASP A 475 -8.23 -11.28 -0.78
C ASP A 475 -8.17 -11.94 0.61
N THR A 476 -8.88 -13.05 0.77
CA THR A 476 -8.97 -13.80 2.03
C THR A 476 -7.63 -14.37 2.48
N LYS A 477 -6.62 -14.46 1.59
CA LYS A 477 -5.26 -14.89 1.96
C LYS A 477 -4.50 -13.82 2.76
N MET A 478 -4.87 -12.55 2.59
CA MET A 478 -4.24 -11.41 3.26
C MET A 478 -4.90 -11.10 4.61
N CYS A 479 -6.10 -11.62 4.83
CA CYS A 479 -6.81 -11.52 6.11
C CYS A 479 -5.98 -12.04 7.28
N LYS A 480 -6.05 -11.33 8.42
CA LYS A 480 -5.27 -11.67 9.61
C LYS A 480 -5.67 -13.04 10.18
N ARG A 481 -4.67 -13.85 10.53
CA ARG A 481 -4.80 -15.24 11.00
C ARG A 481 -4.40 -15.39 12.47
N TYR A 482 -5.03 -16.29 13.20
CA TYR A 482 -4.85 -16.42 14.65
C TYR A 482 -4.71 -17.86 15.10
N GLN A 483 -3.80 -18.08 16.05
CA GLN A 483 -3.60 -19.37 16.72
C GLN A 483 -4.79 -19.69 17.62
N ARG A 484 -4.93 -20.98 17.98
CA ARG A 484 -6.09 -21.47 18.73
C ARG A 484 -6.27 -20.80 20.10
N ASN A 485 -5.17 -20.47 20.76
CA ASN A 485 -5.13 -19.78 22.05
C ASN A 485 -5.23 -18.25 21.96
N LYS A 486 -5.42 -17.67 20.75
CA LYS A 486 -5.46 -16.22 20.50
C LYS A 486 -6.82 -15.74 19.98
N VAL A 487 -7.91 -16.49 20.21
CA VAL A 487 -9.27 -16.09 19.78
C VAL A 487 -9.72 -14.78 20.43
N SER A 488 -9.44 -14.58 21.72
CA SER A 488 -9.77 -13.33 22.40
C SER A 488 -9.06 -12.13 21.76
N THR A 489 -7.81 -12.30 21.29
CA THR A 489 -7.08 -11.30 20.50
C THR A 489 -7.75 -11.07 19.15
N ALA A 490 -8.16 -12.13 18.44
CA ALA A 490 -8.86 -12.00 17.16
C ALA A 490 -10.16 -11.20 17.29
N CYS A 491 -10.91 -11.44 18.37
CA CYS A 491 -12.13 -10.71 18.65
C CYS A 491 -11.87 -9.27 19.10
N ALA A 492 -10.81 -9.02 19.86
CA ALA A 492 -10.41 -7.66 20.22
C ALA A 492 -10.04 -6.83 18.98
N ASP A 493 -9.34 -7.43 18.02
CA ASP A 493 -9.02 -6.79 16.75
C ASP A 493 -10.29 -6.48 15.95
N ALA A 494 -11.25 -7.41 15.86
CA ALA A 494 -12.54 -7.15 15.21
C ALA A 494 -13.35 -6.04 15.90
N CYS A 495 -13.29 -5.95 17.24
CA CYS A 495 -13.90 -4.84 17.99
C CYS A 495 -13.26 -3.49 17.64
N LYS A 496 -11.93 -3.47 17.48
CA LYS A 496 -11.20 -2.26 17.13
C LYS A 496 -11.53 -1.77 15.72
N ASP A 497 -11.54 -2.67 14.74
CA ASP A 497 -11.93 -2.36 13.37
C ASP A 497 -13.35 -1.76 13.30
N GLN A 498 -14.33 -2.40 13.97
CA GLN A 498 -15.70 -1.88 14.01
C GLN A 498 -15.76 -0.48 14.62
N TYR A 499 -14.94 -0.20 15.63
CA TYR A 499 -14.83 1.13 16.22
C TYR A 499 -14.26 2.14 15.21
N GLU A 500 -13.18 1.79 14.51
CA GLU A 500 -12.58 2.66 13.49
C GLU A 500 -13.58 3.00 12.39
N ASP A 501 -14.33 2.01 11.90
CA ASP A 501 -15.40 2.22 10.90
C ASP A 501 -16.55 3.07 11.48
N CYS A 502 -16.90 2.89 12.76
CA CYS A 502 -17.88 3.73 13.45
C CYS A 502 -17.47 5.20 13.47
N ILE A 503 -16.18 5.49 13.69
CA ILE A 503 -15.66 6.86 13.65
C ILE A 503 -15.70 7.39 12.20
N LYS A 504 -15.10 6.64 11.26
CA LYS A 504 -14.93 7.06 9.85
C LYS A 504 -16.23 7.23 9.08
N VAL A 505 -17.29 6.52 9.47
CA VAL A 505 -18.56 6.51 8.74
C VAL A 505 -19.64 7.25 9.52
N TYR A 506 -19.92 6.82 10.75
CA TYR A 506 -21.05 7.34 11.51
C TYR A 506 -20.73 8.68 12.18
N ALA A 507 -19.59 8.80 12.86
CA ALA A 507 -19.23 10.08 13.49
C ALA A 507 -18.98 11.16 12.43
N GLU A 508 -18.20 10.85 11.39
CA GLU A 508 -17.95 11.76 10.26
C GLU A 508 -19.23 12.16 9.51
N GLY A 509 -20.16 11.22 9.29
CA GLY A 509 -21.48 11.55 8.75
C GLY A 509 -22.28 12.53 9.62
N CYS A 510 -22.17 12.43 10.94
CA CYS A 510 -22.76 13.39 11.90
C CYS A 510 -22.05 14.76 11.91
N ARG A 511 -20.80 14.85 11.45
CA ARG A 511 -20.04 16.10 11.34
C ARG A 511 -20.60 17.00 10.23
N GLN A 512 -20.92 16.42 9.08
CA GLN A 512 -21.35 17.17 7.88
C GLN A 512 -22.73 17.84 8.03
N LYS A 513 -23.60 17.36 8.93
CA LYS A 513 -24.92 17.96 9.18
C LYS A 513 -24.89 19.37 9.80
N LYS A 514 -23.77 19.81 10.40
CA LYS A 514 -23.68 21.13 11.03
C LYS A 514 -23.43 22.29 10.05
N ASN A 515 -22.94 22.03 8.84
CA ASN A 515 -22.57 23.07 7.88
C ASN A 515 -23.62 23.29 6.76
N THR A 516 -24.57 22.37 6.59
CA THR A 516 -25.69 22.55 5.67
C THR A 516 -26.95 22.89 6.46
N GLY A 517 -27.39 24.15 6.39
CA GLY A 517 -28.76 24.48 6.78
C GLY A 517 -29.76 23.62 5.99
N PRO A 518 -31.01 23.46 6.47
CA PRO A 518 -32.00 22.53 5.90
C PRO A 518 -32.50 22.86 4.48
N ARG A 519 -31.80 23.71 3.72
CA ARG A 519 -32.21 24.19 2.39
C ARG A 519 -31.30 23.83 1.22
N ASP A 520 -30.02 23.49 1.41
CA ASP A 520 -29.12 23.18 0.28
C ASP A 520 -29.02 21.69 -0.08
N LEU A 521 -29.64 20.80 0.69
CA LEU A 521 -29.71 19.36 0.38
C LEU A 521 -30.88 18.99 -0.56
N LEU A 522 -31.62 19.98 -1.07
CA LEU A 522 -32.71 19.80 -2.05
C LEU A 522 -32.22 19.58 -3.50
N ALA A 523 -30.91 19.66 -3.77
CA ALA A 523 -30.37 19.36 -5.09
C ALA A 523 -30.19 17.86 -5.37
N VAL A 524 -30.32 16.98 -4.37
CA VAL A 524 -30.30 15.51 -4.54
C VAL A 524 -31.59 14.89 -4.00
N SER A 525 -32.76 15.46 -4.34
CA SER A 525 -34.05 14.79 -4.13
C SER A 525 -35.19 15.52 -4.85
N SER A 526 -35.35 15.25 -6.14
CA SER A 526 -36.64 15.42 -6.83
C SER A 526 -37.27 14.10 -7.25
N ASN A 527 -36.76 12.95 -6.80
CA ASN A 527 -37.37 11.65 -7.09
C ASN A 527 -37.45 10.75 -5.83
N SER A 528 -38.40 11.06 -4.94
CA SER A 528 -38.58 10.34 -3.66
C SER A 528 -39.09 8.88 -3.79
N GLN A 529 -39.26 8.38 -5.01
CA GLN A 529 -39.59 6.97 -5.27
C GLN A 529 -38.36 6.08 -5.52
N GLN A 530 -37.15 6.65 -5.59
CA GLN A 530 -35.89 5.93 -5.83
C GLN A 530 -34.88 6.00 -4.67
N LEU A 531 -35.27 6.45 -3.48
CA LEU A 531 -34.40 6.32 -2.30
C LEU A 531 -34.40 4.86 -1.83
N GLY A 532 -33.30 4.15 -2.12
CA GLY A 532 -33.00 2.82 -1.57
C GLY A 532 -32.82 2.83 -0.05
N SER A 533 -32.46 1.67 0.53
CA SER A 533 -32.27 1.51 1.98
C SER A 533 -31.23 2.49 2.56
N LEU A 534 -30.28 2.95 1.74
CA LEU A 534 -29.31 4.00 2.04
C LEU A 534 -29.96 5.27 2.59
N GLY A 535 -31.00 5.79 1.91
CA GLY A 535 -31.70 6.99 2.33
C GLY A 535 -32.37 6.84 3.70
N LYS A 536 -32.78 5.62 4.06
CA LYS A 536 -33.39 5.32 5.37
C LYS A 536 -32.38 5.22 6.52
N ARG A 537 -31.12 4.85 6.24
CA ARG A 537 -30.10 4.57 7.27
C ARG A 537 -29.16 5.75 7.55
N THR A 538 -28.80 6.53 6.55
CA THR A 538 -27.67 7.49 6.67
C THR A 538 -28.14 8.95 6.72
N PHE A 539 -29.13 9.32 5.91
CA PHE A 539 -29.51 10.74 5.76
C PHE A 539 -30.59 11.21 6.77
N TYR A 540 -31.57 10.37 7.11
CA TYR A 540 -32.69 10.77 7.99
C TYR A 540 -32.61 10.29 9.45
N GLN A 541 -31.70 9.35 9.82
CA GLN A 541 -31.69 8.75 11.16
C GLN A 541 -30.53 9.18 12.08
N TRP A 542 -29.40 9.64 11.56
CA TRP A 542 -28.30 10.08 12.41
C TRP A 542 -28.55 11.50 12.90
N THR A 543 -29.10 11.63 14.10
CA THR A 543 -29.46 12.92 14.73
C THR A 543 -28.43 13.40 15.75
N ASP A 544 -27.40 12.60 16.01
CA ASP A 544 -26.36 12.93 16.97
C ASP A 544 -25.38 13.96 16.39
N ASP A 545 -24.74 14.74 17.25
CA ASP A 545 -23.56 15.52 16.87
C ASP A 545 -22.30 14.62 16.88
N TYR A 546 -21.24 15.08 16.21
CA TYR A 546 -19.97 14.36 16.11
C TYR A 546 -19.46 13.81 17.46
N MET A 547 -19.45 14.63 18.52
CA MET A 547 -18.91 14.19 19.82
C MET A 547 -19.82 13.19 20.54
N THR A 548 -21.14 13.26 20.32
CA THR A 548 -22.07 12.24 20.78
C THR A 548 -21.90 10.93 20.02
N ALA A 549 -21.68 11.00 18.71
CA ALA A 549 -21.40 9.83 17.88
C ALA A 549 -20.11 9.12 18.30
N VAL A 550 -19.01 9.86 18.50
CA VAL A 550 -17.72 9.32 18.99
C VAL A 550 -17.90 8.56 20.31
N ARG A 551 -18.58 9.17 21.30
CA ARG A 551 -18.82 8.51 22.61
C ARG A 551 -19.64 7.22 22.49
N LYS A 552 -20.58 7.15 21.54
CA LYS A 552 -21.34 5.92 21.28
C LYS A 552 -20.42 4.83 20.71
N CYS A 553 -19.55 5.17 19.76
CA CYS A 553 -18.55 4.26 19.21
C CYS A 553 -17.61 3.74 20.31
N GLU A 554 -17.07 4.62 21.18
CA GLU A 554 -16.19 4.23 22.29
C GLU A 554 -16.87 3.28 23.29
N LYS A 555 -18.13 3.56 23.62
CA LYS A 555 -18.92 2.70 24.50
C LYS A 555 -19.11 1.31 23.88
N GLN A 556 -19.43 1.25 22.59
CA GLN A 556 -19.56 -0.01 21.85
C GLN A 556 -18.26 -0.80 21.86
N LEU A 557 -17.10 -0.15 21.67
CA LEU A 557 -15.79 -0.79 21.76
C LEU A 557 -15.58 -1.41 23.15
N SER A 558 -15.84 -0.65 24.21
CA SER A 558 -15.69 -1.14 25.59
C SER A 558 -16.57 -2.36 25.86
N ASP A 559 -17.83 -2.33 25.43
CA ASP A 559 -18.78 -3.43 25.61
C ASP A 559 -18.35 -4.66 24.77
N CYS A 560 -17.87 -4.44 23.55
CA CYS A 560 -17.35 -5.49 22.68
C CYS A 560 -16.13 -6.20 23.31
N LEU A 561 -15.14 -5.44 23.79
CA LEU A 561 -13.95 -6.01 24.44
C LEU A 561 -14.31 -6.83 25.69
N LYS A 562 -15.25 -6.35 26.51
CA LYS A 562 -15.72 -7.08 27.70
C LYS A 562 -16.39 -8.40 27.36
N LEU A 563 -17.24 -8.42 26.32
CA LEU A 563 -17.93 -9.64 25.88
C LEU A 563 -16.97 -10.69 25.33
N ASN A 564 -15.86 -10.26 24.72
CA ASN A 564 -14.97 -11.15 23.97
C ASN A 564 -13.67 -11.54 24.71
N ASN A 565 -13.41 -11.00 25.91
CA ASN A 565 -12.13 -11.20 26.62
C ASN A 565 -11.84 -12.64 27.08
N LYS A 566 -12.85 -13.52 27.11
CA LYS A 566 -12.75 -14.91 27.64
C LYS A 566 -13.27 -15.97 26.66
N ILE A 567 -13.25 -15.69 25.36
CA ILE A 567 -13.71 -16.67 24.37
C ILE A 567 -12.72 -17.83 24.28
N ASP A 568 -13.23 -19.05 24.45
CA ASP A 568 -12.47 -20.30 24.29
C ASP A 568 -12.58 -20.82 22.84
N GLY A 569 -11.43 -20.87 22.16
CA GLY A 569 -11.29 -21.39 20.80
C GLY A 569 -11.24 -22.93 20.70
N ASN A 570 -11.15 -23.66 21.81
CA ASN A 570 -10.89 -25.11 21.77
C ASN A 570 -12.02 -25.92 21.13
N LYS A 571 -13.27 -25.45 21.18
CA LYS A 571 -14.43 -26.11 20.57
C LYS A 571 -14.84 -25.51 19.22
N LYS A 572 -14.06 -24.57 18.69
CA LYS A 572 -14.34 -23.87 17.43
C LYS A 572 -13.39 -24.38 16.35
N CYS A 573 -13.89 -24.56 15.13
CA CYS A 573 -13.10 -25.05 14.00
C CYS A 573 -12.36 -26.37 14.35
N PRO A 574 -13.11 -27.47 14.56
CA PRO A 574 -12.53 -28.74 15.00
C PRO A 574 -11.71 -29.44 13.90
N SER A 575 -12.06 -29.24 12.63
CA SER A 575 -11.35 -29.77 11.45
C SER A 575 -11.48 -28.81 10.27
N PHE A 576 -10.54 -28.85 9.33
CA PHE A 576 -10.59 -28.02 8.12
C PHE A 576 -11.87 -28.33 7.31
N GLY A 577 -12.57 -27.29 6.86
CA GLY A 577 -13.83 -27.42 6.14
C GLY A 577 -15.07 -27.71 6.99
N HIS A 578 -14.91 -27.81 8.32
CA HIS A 578 -16.01 -27.93 9.28
C HIS A 578 -16.13 -26.64 10.09
N TYR A 579 -17.22 -25.89 9.85
CA TYR A 579 -17.46 -24.52 10.32
C TYR A 579 -18.49 -24.46 11.45
#